data_AF-A0AAP2CNX4-F1
#
_entry.id   AF-A0AAP2CNX4-F1
#
_cell.length_a   1.000
_cell.length_b   1.000
_cell.length_c   1.000
_cell.angle_alpha   90.00
_cell.angle_beta   90.00
_cell.angle_gamma   90.00
#
_symmetry.space_group_name_H-M   'P 1'
#
loop_
_entity.id
_entity.type
_entity.pdbx_description
1 polymer ?
#
loop_
_entity_poly.entity_id
_entity_poly.type
_entity_poly.pdbx_seq_one_letter_code
_entity_poly.pdbx_strand_id
1 'polypeptide(L)'
;MLRKLTAIAPLALLWPNTALAFNWGGVRAPDEMDAILTLLLIAFSGSFMITVLMKPSGVPINRMYQHFGEFSILGRLVYAFTALSFIALMGLLFLGMGIIRAEEAGL
;
A
#
# COMPACT_ATOMS: atom_id res chain seq x y z
N MET A 1 -18.10 13.92 -24.72
CA MET A 1 -17.11 14.56 -23.82
C MET A 1 -17.17 14.09 -22.36
N LEU A 2 -18.31 13.57 -21.86
CA LEU A 2 -18.49 13.16 -20.46
C LEU A 2 -17.61 11.97 -19.97
N ARG A 3 -17.21 11.05 -20.86
CA ARG A 3 -16.41 9.85 -20.48
C ARG A 3 -14.96 10.14 -20.05
N LYS A 4 -14.41 11.32 -20.41
CA LYS A 4 -13.02 11.68 -20.05
C LYS A 4 -12.90 12.24 -18.63
N LEU A 5 -13.96 12.87 -18.10
CA LEU A 5 -13.97 13.45 -16.75
C LEU A 5 -14.04 12.39 -15.64
N THR A 6 -14.71 11.26 -15.87
CA THR A 6 -14.78 10.15 -14.91
C THR A 6 -13.44 9.46 -14.67
N ALA A 7 -12.51 9.52 -15.63
CA ALA A 7 -11.16 8.97 -15.48
C ALA A 7 -10.21 9.92 -14.74
N ILE A 8 -10.53 11.22 -14.66
CA ILE A 8 -9.73 12.23 -13.96
C ILE A 8 -10.10 12.28 -12.47
N ALA A 9 -11.33 11.93 -12.10
CA ALA A 9 -11.76 11.84 -10.70
C ALA A 9 -10.85 10.97 -9.80
N PRO A 10 -10.42 9.76 -10.19
CA PRO A 10 -9.46 8.99 -9.39
C PRO A 10 -8.05 9.59 -9.40
N LEU A 11 -7.66 10.33 -10.43
CA LEU A 11 -6.37 11.06 -10.46
C LEU A 11 -6.41 12.32 -9.57
N ALA A 12 -7.56 12.97 -9.43
CA ALA A 12 -7.76 14.07 -8.49
C ALA A 12 -7.73 13.61 -7.02
N LEU A 13 -8.07 12.34 -6.76
CA LEU A 13 -7.84 11.68 -5.47
C LEU A 13 -6.35 11.37 -5.21
N LEU A 14 -5.49 11.38 -6.23
CA LEU A 14 -4.04 11.21 -6.06
C LEU A 14 -3.30 12.56 -5.90
N TRP A 15 -4.04 13.68 -5.95
CA TRP A 15 -3.52 15.00 -5.63
C TRP A 15 -3.41 15.15 -4.11
N PRO A 16 -2.36 15.80 -3.56
CA PRO A 16 -2.25 16.03 -2.12
C PRO A 16 -3.50 16.77 -1.63
N ASN A 17 -4.31 16.07 -0.84
CA ASN A 17 -5.60 16.54 -0.35
C ASN A 17 -5.67 16.21 1.14
N THR A 18 -5.93 17.22 1.96
CA THR A 18 -6.10 17.08 3.41
C THR A 18 -7.22 16.13 3.81
N ALA A 19 -8.15 15.80 2.90
CA ALA A 19 -9.18 14.78 3.10
C ALA A 19 -8.66 13.33 3.04
N LEU A 20 -7.45 13.11 2.49
CA LEU A 20 -6.73 11.83 2.48
C LEU A 20 -5.62 11.75 3.54
N ALA A 21 -5.55 12.73 4.44
CA ALA A 21 -4.70 12.66 5.62
C ALA A 21 -5.02 11.35 6.35
N PHE A 22 -4.13 10.36 6.24
CA PHE A 22 -4.30 9.04 6.82
C PHE A 22 -4.37 9.18 8.34
N ASN A 23 -5.56 9.41 8.89
CA ASN A 23 -5.79 9.62 10.31
C ASN A 23 -6.54 8.42 10.88
N TRP A 24 -5.80 7.46 11.43
CA TRP A 24 -6.35 6.26 12.05
C TRP A 24 -6.43 6.43 13.57
N GLY A 25 -7.10 7.49 14.03
CA GLY A 25 -7.39 7.70 15.46
C GLY A 25 -6.15 7.79 16.36
N GLY A 26 -5.06 8.38 15.87
CA GLY A 26 -3.79 8.56 16.60
C GLY A 26 -2.53 8.17 15.83
N VAL A 27 -2.72 7.52 14.68
CA VAL A 27 -1.67 7.20 13.70
C VAL A 27 -1.88 8.13 12.50
N ARG A 28 -0.98 9.10 12.32
CA ARG A 28 -0.94 10.05 11.21
C ARG A 28 0.48 10.14 10.67
N ALA A 29 0.63 10.17 9.35
CA ALA A 29 1.89 10.52 8.68
C ALA A 29 1.82 11.98 8.19
N PRO A 30 2.97 12.64 7.93
CA PRO A 30 3.00 13.99 7.40
C PRO A 30 2.22 14.07 6.08
N ASP A 31 1.51 15.18 5.87
CA ASP A 31 0.63 15.36 4.72
C ASP A 31 1.43 15.31 3.39
N GLU A 32 2.75 15.60 3.40
CA GLU A 32 3.61 15.45 2.22
C GLU A 32 3.80 13.98 1.80
N MET A 33 3.60 13.04 2.72
CA MET A 33 3.77 11.60 2.48
C MET A 33 2.49 10.93 1.96
N ASP A 34 1.34 11.60 2.02
CA ASP A 34 0.04 11.03 1.67
C ASP A 34 -0.01 10.48 0.23
N ALA A 35 0.57 11.20 -0.74
CA ALA A 35 0.60 10.75 -2.13
C ALA A 35 1.41 9.46 -2.31
N ILE A 36 2.56 9.36 -1.62
CA ILE A 36 3.43 8.17 -1.67
C ILE A 36 2.77 6.99 -0.93
N LEU A 37 2.19 7.23 0.24
CA LEU A 37 1.45 6.22 1.01
C LEU A 37 0.24 5.71 0.23
N THR A 38 -0.50 6.59 -0.44
CA THR A 38 -1.63 6.21 -1.30
C THR A 38 -1.16 5.34 -2.47
N LEU A 39 -0.08 5.73 -3.14
CA LEU A 39 0.49 4.93 -4.24
C LEU A 39 0.96 3.55 -3.75
N LEU A 40 1.65 3.49 -2.62
CA LEU A 40 2.10 2.24 -2.00
C LEU A 40 0.91 1.37 -1.58
N LEU A 41 -0.16 1.96 -1.04
CA LEU A 41 -1.38 1.24 -0.68
C LEU A 41 -2.06 0.64 -1.90
N ILE A 42 -2.14 1.39 -3.01
CA ILE A 42 -2.68 0.89 -4.29
C ILE A 42 -1.79 -0.23 -4.83
N ALA A 43 -0.47 -0.05 -4.84
CA ALA A 43 0.48 -1.04 -5.32
C ALA A 43 0.41 -2.34 -4.50
N PHE A 44 0.36 -2.23 -3.17
CA PHE A 44 0.20 -3.36 -2.26
C PHE A 44 -1.15 -4.05 -2.49
N SER A 45 -2.26 -3.31 -2.49
CA SER A 45 -3.61 -3.88 -2.64
C SER A 45 -3.76 -4.59 -3.99
N GLY A 46 -3.29 -3.96 -5.07
CA GLY A 46 -3.33 -4.54 -6.42
C GLY A 46 -2.46 -5.79 -6.53
N SER A 47 -1.21 -5.74 -6.07
CA SER A 47 -0.30 -6.89 -6.12
C SER A 47 -0.74 -8.04 -5.20
N PHE A 48 -1.31 -7.73 -4.03
CA PHE A 48 -1.89 -8.72 -3.13
C PHE A 48 -3.06 -9.45 -3.78
N MET A 49 -3.97 -8.73 -4.44
CA MET A 49 -5.07 -9.34 -5.20
C MET A 49 -4.56 -10.27 -6.29
N ILE A 50 -3.56 -9.83 -7.07
CA ILE A 50 -2.94 -10.69 -8.10
C ILE A 50 -2.29 -11.92 -7.46
N THR A 51 -1.63 -11.77 -6.31
CA THR A 51 -1.01 -12.89 -5.59
C THR A 51 -2.06 -13.90 -5.12
N VAL A 52 -3.21 -13.43 -4.61
CA VAL A 52 -4.33 -14.30 -4.23
C VAL A 52 -4.89 -15.05 -5.44
N LEU A 53 -4.93 -14.42 -6.62
CA LEU A 53 -5.36 -15.05 -7.86
C LEU A 53 -4.35 -16.08 -8.39
N MET A 54 -3.05 -15.85 -8.20
CA MET A 54 -1.96 -16.74 -8.61
C MET A 54 -1.62 -17.82 -7.57
N LYS A 55 -2.31 -17.81 -6.44
CA LYS A 55 -2.13 -18.75 -5.33
C LYS A 55 -2.41 -20.19 -5.77
N PRO A 56 -1.59 -21.18 -5.34
CA PRO A 56 -1.89 -22.59 -5.54
C PRO A 56 -3.25 -22.99 -4.93
N SER A 57 -3.99 -23.84 -5.65
CA SER A 57 -5.29 -24.34 -5.21
C SER A 57 -5.17 -25.11 -3.89
N GLY A 58 -6.08 -24.85 -2.95
CA GLY A 58 -6.09 -25.52 -1.64
C GLY A 58 -5.21 -24.88 -0.57
N VAL A 59 -4.37 -23.89 -0.91
CA VAL A 59 -3.57 -23.15 0.08
C VAL A 59 -4.42 -22.03 0.71
N PRO A 60 -4.57 -21.95 2.04
CA PRO A 60 -5.23 -20.81 2.68
C PRO A 60 -4.33 -19.57 2.68
N ILE A 61 -4.91 -18.38 2.60
CA ILE A 61 -4.17 -17.11 2.40
C ILE A 61 -3.13 -16.89 3.50
N ASN A 62 -3.47 -17.19 4.75
CA ASN A 62 -2.58 -17.05 5.91
C ASN A 62 -1.38 -18.02 5.92
N ARG A 63 -1.34 -19.01 5.03
CA ARG A 63 -0.22 -19.97 4.91
C ARG A 63 0.54 -19.84 3.59
N MET A 64 0.24 -18.85 2.76
CA MET A 64 0.90 -18.68 1.46
C MET A 64 2.43 -18.61 1.55
N TYR A 65 2.98 -18.06 2.65
CA TYR A 65 4.42 -18.00 2.89
C TYR A 65 5.09 -19.38 3.02
N GLN A 66 4.37 -20.36 3.57
CA GLN A 66 4.87 -21.74 3.73
C GLN A 66 4.92 -22.48 2.39
N HIS A 67 4.06 -22.08 1.46
CA HIS A 67 3.89 -22.68 0.13
C HIS A 67 4.52 -21.82 -0.97
N PHE A 68 5.44 -20.90 -0.65
CA PHE A 68 6.08 -20.03 -1.64
C PHE A 68 6.75 -20.82 -2.79
N GLY A 69 7.30 -22.01 -2.48
CA GLY A 69 7.88 -22.92 -3.46
C GLY A 69 6.86 -23.53 -4.44
N GLU A 70 5.58 -23.50 -4.14
CA GLU A 70 4.53 -24.06 -5.01
C GLU A 70 3.97 -23.04 -6.01
N PHE A 71 4.27 -21.75 -5.81
CA PHE A 71 3.94 -20.71 -6.79
C PHE A 71 4.77 -20.89 -8.06
N SER A 72 4.15 -20.56 -9.20
CA SER A 72 4.87 -20.36 -10.46
C SER A 72 5.92 -19.25 -10.33
N ILE A 73 6.92 -19.22 -11.21
CA ILE A 73 7.98 -18.20 -11.18
C ILE A 73 7.40 -16.78 -11.17
N LEU A 74 6.41 -16.51 -12.03
CA LEU A 74 5.72 -15.22 -12.05
C LEU A 74 4.97 -14.95 -10.74
N GLY A 75 4.27 -15.96 -10.20
CA GLY A 75 3.57 -15.83 -8.92
C GLY A 75 4.51 -15.51 -7.76
N ARG A 76 5.71 -16.09 -7.75
CA ARG A 76 6.75 -15.78 -6.76
C ARG A 76 7.25 -14.34 -6.87
N LEU A 77 7.44 -13.82 -8.10
CA LEU A 77 7.83 -12.43 -8.31
C LEU A 77 6.74 -11.47 -7.83
N VAL A 78 5.47 -11.73 -8.15
CA VAL A 78 4.34 -10.92 -7.67
C VAL A 78 4.23 -11.01 -6.15
N TYR A 79 4.38 -12.20 -5.55
CA TYR A 79 4.39 -12.38 -4.10
C TYR A 79 5.52 -11.58 -3.44
N ALA A 80 6.74 -11.65 -3.98
CA ALA A 80 7.89 -10.89 -3.48
C ALA A 80 7.67 -9.38 -3.60
N PHE A 81 7.13 -8.91 -4.72
CA PHE A 81 6.76 -7.50 -4.91
C PHE A 81 5.69 -7.06 -3.90
N THR A 82 4.67 -7.90 -3.66
CA THR A 82 3.64 -7.66 -2.65
C THR A 82 4.27 -7.49 -1.28
N ALA A 83 5.18 -8.39 -0.89
CA ALA A 83 5.90 -8.30 0.39
C ALA A 83 6.75 -7.02 0.49
N LEU A 84 7.49 -6.66 -0.56
CA LEU A 84 8.31 -5.44 -0.60
C LEU A 84 7.45 -4.18 -0.50
N SER A 85 6.34 -4.10 -1.24
CA SER A 85 5.41 -2.97 -1.18
C SER A 85 4.77 -2.84 0.20
N PHE A 86 4.44 -3.95 0.87
CA PHE A 86 3.94 -3.95 2.24
C PHE A 86 4.99 -3.43 3.22
N ILE A 87 6.24 -3.91 3.13
CA ILE A 87 7.34 -3.45 3.99
C ILE A 87 7.59 -1.96 3.78
N ALA A 88 7.61 -1.48 2.52
CA ALA A 88 7.78 -0.07 2.22
C ALA A 88 6.61 0.78 2.75
N LEU A 89 5.37 0.33 2.56
CA LEU A 89 4.17 1.00 3.06
C LEU A 89 4.22 1.15 4.58
N MET A 90 4.42 0.03 5.30
CA MET A 90 4.50 0.05 6.76
C MET A 90 5.71 0.85 7.25
N GLY A 91 6.86 0.71 6.59
CA GLY A 91 8.08 1.44 6.94
C GLY A 91 7.91 2.95 6.83
N LEU A 92 7.36 3.45 5.72
CA LEU A 92 7.07 4.88 5.56
C LEU A 92 6.00 5.35 6.54
N LEU A 93 4.96 4.54 6.79
CA LEU A 93 3.91 4.90 7.74
C LEU A 93 4.46 5.05 9.17
N PHE A 94 5.31 4.13 9.63
CA PHE A 94 5.98 4.23 10.93
C PHE A 94 6.99 5.38 10.98
N LEU A 95 7.76 5.59 9.92
CA LEU A 95 8.71 6.69 9.85
C LEU A 95 8.01 8.05 9.86
N GLY A 96 6.93 8.21 9.10
CA GLY A 96 6.10 9.41 9.09
C GLY A 96 5.53 9.72 10.48
N MET A 97 4.98 8.71 11.16
CA MET A 97 4.54 8.88 12.56
C MET A 97 5.70 9.32 13.47
N GLY A 98 6.88 8.73 13.31
CA GLY A 98 8.05 9.09 14.10
C GLY A 98 8.45 10.55 13.94
N ILE A 99 8.41 11.06 12.71
CA ILE A 99 8.70 12.48 12.41
C ILE A 99 7.70 13.40 13.11
N ILE A 100 6.40 13.15 12.97
CA ILE A 100 5.38 13.97 13.64
C ILE A 100 5.56 13.96 15.15
N ARG A 101 5.84 12.80 15.74
CA ARG A 101 6.07 12.70 17.20
C ARG A 101 7.34 13.42 17.65
N ALA A 102 8.38 13.43 16.82
CA ALA A 102 9.59 14.20 17.11
C ALA A 102 9.31 15.72 17.06
N GLU A 103 8.56 16.19 16.06
CA GLU A 103 8.13 17.59 15.97
C GLU A 103 7.24 17.99 17.16
N GLU A 104 6.27 17.15 17.56
CA GLU A 104 5.44 17.35 18.75
C GLU A 104 6.27 17.41 20.04
N ALA A 105 7.40 16.70 20.09
CA ALA A 105 8.33 16.69 21.21
C ALA A 105 9.36 17.84 21.17
N GLY A 106 9.36 18.67 20.12
CA GLY A 106 10.29 19.79 19.93
C GLY A 106 11.72 19.39 19.60
N LEU A 107 11.91 18.21 18.98
CA LEU A 107 13.19 17.71 18.47
C LEU A 107 13.46 18.14 17.03
#